data_AF-A0A496WRZ0-F1
#
_entry.id   AF-A0A496WRZ0-F1
#
_cell.length_a   1.000
_cell.length_b   1.000
_cell.length_c   1.000
_cell.angle_alpha   90.00
_cell.angle_beta   90.00
_cell.angle_gamma   90.00
#
_symmetry.space_group_name_H-M   'P 1'
#
loop_
_entity.id
_entity.type
_entity.pdbx_description
1 polymer ?
#
loop_
_entity_poly.entity_id
_entity_poly.type
_entity_poly.pdbx_seq_one_letter_code
_entity_poly.pdbx_strand_id
1 'polypeptide(L)'
;MNDEHFKTLAQVRAFLDGTQAVEFSLHNQQARYDFIRRSLIRFRYHQLSRPDKGLLLSFMSHVSGYSRVQVKRLVKVWLEQGKLQTRSSAGNGFTRKYTDADQRLLAKLDELHGTL
;
A
#
# COMPACT_ATOMS: atom_id res chain seq x y z
N MET A 1 -13.11 -9.68 -0.32
CA MET A 1 -12.31 -9.05 0.76
C MET A 1 -13.15 -9.14 2.03
N ASN A 2 -12.61 -9.65 3.13
CA ASN A 2 -13.38 -10.01 4.34
C ASN A 2 -13.47 -8.87 5.39
N ASP A 3 -13.30 -7.62 4.97
CA ASP A 3 -13.35 -6.47 5.88
C ASP A 3 -14.77 -6.11 6.34
N GLU A 4 -15.81 -6.73 5.78
CA GLU A 4 -17.21 -6.46 6.12
C GLU A 4 -17.58 -6.79 7.58
N HIS A 5 -16.79 -7.64 8.24
CA HIS A 5 -16.99 -8.01 9.65
C HIS A 5 -16.63 -6.87 10.63
N PHE A 6 -15.88 -5.86 10.18
CA PHE A 6 -15.46 -4.72 11.00
C PHE A 6 -16.34 -3.50 10.74
N LYS A 7 -17.42 -3.39 11.50
CA LYS A 7 -18.40 -2.28 11.46
C LYS A 7 -18.26 -1.32 12.64
N THR A 8 -17.69 -1.75 13.76
CA THR A 8 -17.57 -0.94 14.98
C THR A 8 -16.12 -0.83 15.46
N LEU A 9 -15.79 0.26 16.14
CA LEU A 9 -14.44 0.47 16.71
C LEU A 9 -14.09 -0.60 17.76
N ALA A 10 -15.10 -1.13 18.47
CA ALA A 10 -14.92 -2.22 19.42
C ALA A 10 -14.42 -3.51 18.74
N GLN A 11 -14.96 -3.85 17.56
CA GLN A 11 -14.48 -4.99 16.78
C GLN A 11 -13.05 -4.79 16.30
N VAL A 12 -12.74 -3.56 15.84
CA VAL A 12 -11.38 -3.22 15.43
C VAL A 12 -10.39 -3.35 16.59
N ARG A 13 -10.80 -2.94 17.80
CA ARG A 13 -9.99 -3.09 19.01
C ARG A 13 -9.76 -4.56 19.36
N ALA A 14 -10.83 -5.36 19.42
CA ALA A 14 -10.75 -6.79 19.72
C ALA A 14 -9.85 -7.54 18.72
N PHE A 15 -9.90 -7.15 17.45
CA PHE A 15 -9.00 -7.70 16.43
C PHE A 15 -7.53 -7.33 16.67
N LEU A 16 -7.24 -6.06 16.96
CA LEU A 16 -5.89 -5.61 17.26
C LEU A 16 -5.33 -6.23 18.55
N ASP A 17 -6.19 -6.52 19.51
CA ASP A 17 -5.85 -7.24 20.75
C ASP A 17 -5.67 -8.76 20.52
N GLY A 18 -5.78 -9.24 19.26
CA GLY A 18 -5.56 -10.64 18.88
C GLY A 18 -6.72 -11.58 19.23
N THR A 19 -7.86 -11.03 19.66
CA THR A 19 -9.02 -11.82 20.10
C THR A 19 -9.84 -12.36 18.91
N GLN A 20 -9.57 -11.89 17.69
CA GLN A 20 -10.27 -12.32 16.49
C GLN A 20 -9.27 -12.69 15.38
N ALA A 21 -9.24 -13.97 14.98
CA ALA A 21 -8.45 -14.42 13.85
C ALA A 21 -9.21 -14.12 12.55
N VAL A 22 -8.68 -13.22 11.73
CA VAL A 22 -9.21 -12.92 10.39
C VAL A 22 -8.05 -12.88 9.41
N GLU A 23 -8.11 -13.75 8.39
CA GLU A 23 -7.16 -13.71 7.29
C GLU A 23 -7.53 -12.58 6.31
N PHE A 24 -6.60 -11.65 6.13
CA PHE A 24 -6.70 -10.61 5.12
C PHE A 24 -5.79 -10.93 3.96
N SER A 25 -6.36 -11.03 2.75
CA SER A 25 -5.57 -11.14 1.52
C SER A 25 -5.80 -9.90 0.66
N LEU A 26 -4.80 -9.03 0.62
CA LEU A 26 -4.76 -7.81 -0.20
C LEU A 26 -3.64 -7.92 -1.23
N HIS A 27 -3.98 -8.55 -2.36
CA HIS A 27 -3.02 -8.97 -3.38
C HIS A 27 -2.45 -7.84 -4.25
N ASN A 28 -3.13 -6.69 -4.35
CA ASN A 28 -2.67 -5.58 -5.18
C ASN A 28 -2.80 -4.22 -4.47
N GLN A 29 -2.05 -3.23 -4.98
CA GLN A 29 -2.02 -1.87 -4.43
C GLN A 29 -3.41 -1.22 -4.44
N GLN A 30 -4.17 -1.44 -5.52
CA GLN A 30 -5.51 -0.88 -5.68
C GLN A 30 -6.45 -1.39 -4.57
N ALA A 31 -6.44 -2.68 -4.27
CA ALA A 31 -7.24 -3.27 -3.20
C ALA A 31 -6.87 -2.70 -1.82
N ARG A 32 -5.58 -2.43 -1.56
CA ARG A 32 -5.15 -1.76 -0.32
C ARG A 32 -5.68 -0.34 -0.24
N TYR A 33 -5.66 0.41 -1.34
CA TYR A 33 -6.16 1.78 -1.37
C TYR A 33 -7.68 1.82 -1.20
N ASP A 34 -8.39 0.92 -1.87
CA ASP A 34 -9.84 0.78 -1.75
C ASP A 34 -10.26 0.35 -0.34
N PHE A 35 -9.50 -0.53 0.30
CA PHE A 35 -9.70 -0.90 1.70
C PHE A 35 -9.56 0.31 2.63
N ILE A 36 -8.47 1.06 2.51
CA ILE A 36 -8.23 2.26 3.33
C ILE A 36 -9.36 3.26 3.12
N ARG A 37 -9.73 3.56 1.87
CA ARG A 37 -10.84 4.45 1.53
C ARG A 37 -12.16 3.99 2.17
N ARG A 38 -12.53 2.72 1.97
CA ARG A 38 -13.77 2.15 2.53
C ARG A 38 -13.79 2.20 4.05
N SER A 39 -12.67 1.94 4.70
CA SER A 39 -12.53 2.03 6.16
C SER A 39 -12.72 3.47 6.64
N LEU A 40 -12.10 4.45 5.99
CA LEU A 40 -12.24 5.87 6.34
C LEU A 40 -13.69 6.36 6.26
N ILE A 41 -14.42 5.93 5.23
CA ILE A 41 -15.85 6.24 5.03
C ILE A 41 -16.69 5.53 6.09
N ARG A 42 -16.52 4.21 6.24
CA ARG A 42 -17.33 3.37 7.15
C ARG A 42 -17.29 3.88 8.59
N PHE A 43 -16.11 4.24 9.08
CA PHE A 43 -15.92 4.73 10.44
C PHE A 43 -16.03 6.25 10.58
N ARG A 44 -16.44 6.96 9.52
CA ARG A 44 -16.59 8.42 9.50
C ARG A 44 -15.33 9.12 10.07
N TYR A 45 -14.16 8.72 9.59
CA TYR A 45 -12.85 9.02 10.20
C TYR A 45 -12.65 10.50 10.59
N HIS A 46 -13.19 11.44 9.80
CA HIS A 46 -13.11 12.87 10.09
C HIS A 46 -13.71 13.24 11.46
N GLN A 47 -14.79 12.58 11.88
CA GLN A 47 -15.54 12.83 13.13
C GLN A 47 -14.96 12.12 14.35
N LEU A 48 -13.99 11.23 14.15
CA LEU A 48 -13.44 10.44 15.23
C LEU A 48 -12.54 11.26 16.16
N SER A 49 -12.53 10.84 17.42
CA SER A 49 -11.61 11.35 18.43
C SER A 49 -10.16 11.01 18.07
N ARG A 50 -9.19 11.71 18.68
CA ARG A 50 -7.76 11.42 18.49
C ARG A 50 -7.37 9.95 18.80
N PRO A 51 -7.83 9.33 19.91
CA PRO A 51 -7.51 7.93 20.18
C PRO A 51 -8.14 6.97 19.15
N ASP A 52 -9.39 7.20 18.74
CA ASP A 52 -10.09 6.36 17.76
C ASP A 52 -9.43 6.43 16.37
N LYS A 53 -8.96 7.62 15.98
CA LYS A 53 -8.13 7.79 14.77
C LYS A 53 -6.86 6.97 14.87
N GLY A 54 -6.20 6.97 16.03
CA GLY A 54 -5.00 6.19 16.28
C GLY A 54 -5.22 4.68 16.13
N LEU A 55 -6.34 4.19 16.65
CA LEU A 55 -6.77 2.80 16.57
C LEU A 55 -7.00 2.36 15.12
N LEU A 56 -7.73 3.16 14.34
CA LEU A 56 -7.97 2.88 12.92
C LEU A 56 -6.69 2.93 12.08
N LEU A 57 -5.75 3.82 12.39
CA LEU A 57 -4.43 3.84 11.72
C LEU A 57 -3.66 2.53 11.97
N SER A 58 -3.73 1.99 13.19
CA SER A 58 -3.10 0.71 13.53
C SER A 58 -3.75 -0.44 12.76
N PHE A 59 -5.09 -0.48 12.75
CA PHE A 59 -5.86 -1.46 11.99
C PHE A 59 -5.54 -1.44 10.50
N MET A 60 -5.58 -0.26 9.88
CA MET A 60 -5.25 -0.13 8.46
C MET A 60 -3.81 -0.53 8.16
N SER A 61 -2.85 -0.23 9.06
CA SER A 61 -1.45 -0.64 8.92
C SER A 61 -1.31 -2.17 8.97
N HIS A 62 -1.96 -2.80 9.95
CA HIS A 62 -1.92 -4.25 10.13
C HIS A 62 -2.50 -4.99 8.93
N VAL A 63 -3.68 -4.57 8.45
CA VAL A 63 -4.39 -5.24 7.36
C VAL A 63 -3.76 -4.98 5.99
N SER A 64 -3.33 -3.75 5.71
CA SER A 64 -2.77 -3.39 4.38
C SER A 64 -1.30 -3.79 4.20
N GLY A 65 -0.60 -4.12 5.29
CA GLY A 65 0.85 -4.35 5.30
C GLY A 65 1.68 -3.07 5.09
N TYR A 66 1.06 -1.89 5.02
CA TYR A 66 1.77 -0.62 4.98
C TYR A 66 2.21 -0.18 6.36
N SER A 67 3.34 0.52 6.43
CA SER A 67 3.76 1.17 7.65
C SER A 67 2.73 2.21 8.10
N ARG A 68 2.62 2.43 9.41
CA ARG A 68 1.71 3.43 9.98
C ARG A 68 1.94 4.84 9.40
N VAL A 69 3.20 5.18 9.08
CA VAL A 69 3.56 6.45 8.43
C VAL A 69 2.96 6.54 7.02
N GLN A 70 3.05 5.47 6.24
CA GLN A 70 2.46 5.41 4.90
C GLN A 70 0.94 5.50 4.95
N VAL A 71 0.29 4.77 5.86
CA VAL A 71 -1.16 4.88 6.07
C VAL A 71 -1.54 6.32 6.42
N LYS A 72 -0.84 6.97 7.35
CA LYS A 72 -1.11 8.37 7.72
C LYS A 72 -1.02 9.32 6.51
N ARG A 73 -0.03 9.11 5.62
CA ARG A 73 0.09 9.88 4.37
C ARG A 73 -1.11 9.65 3.46
N LEU A 74 -1.54 8.41 3.27
CA LEU A 74 -2.73 8.09 2.46
C LEU A 74 -3.99 8.72 3.05
N VAL A 75 -4.19 8.62 4.37
CA VAL A 75 -5.32 9.27 5.04
C VAL A 75 -5.31 10.78 4.83
N LYS A 76 -4.14 11.43 4.92
CA LYS A 76 -4.00 12.86 4.63
C LYS A 76 -4.42 13.19 3.19
N VAL A 77 -3.90 12.44 2.21
CA VAL A 77 -4.27 12.61 0.79
C VAL A 77 -5.78 12.46 0.59
N TRP A 78 -6.39 11.45 1.23
CA TRP A 78 -7.83 11.24 1.15
C TRP A 78 -8.63 12.39 1.77
N LEU A 79 -8.20 12.93 2.91
CA LEU A 79 -8.85 14.09 3.54
C LEU A 79 -8.75 15.35 2.69
N GLU A 80 -7.65 15.54 1.96
CA GLU A 80 -7.42 16.72 1.12
C GLU A 80 -8.12 16.62 -0.24
N GLN A 81 -8.11 15.43 -0.87
CA GLN A 81 -8.53 15.25 -2.27
C GLN A 81 -9.80 14.41 -2.43
N GLY A 82 -10.28 13.76 -1.36
CA GLY A 82 -11.40 12.83 -1.38
C GLY A 82 -11.15 11.52 -2.15
N LYS A 83 -9.96 11.36 -2.74
CA LYS A 83 -9.60 10.26 -3.65
C LYS A 83 -8.23 9.70 -3.30
N LEU A 84 -8.11 8.38 -3.39
CA LEU A 84 -6.84 7.66 -3.36
C LEU A 84 -6.62 7.05 -4.74
N GLN A 85 -5.69 7.59 -5.49
CA GLN A 85 -5.35 7.08 -6.82
C GLN A 85 -3.97 6.43 -6.79
N THR A 86 -3.88 5.25 -7.38
CA THR A 86 -2.60 4.63 -7.70
C THR A 86 -1.95 5.48 -8.77
N ARG A 87 -0.91 6.25 -8.42
CA ARG A 87 -0.07 6.88 -9.44
C ARG A 87 0.72 5.77 -10.11
N SER A 88 0.54 5.59 -11.41
CA SER A 88 1.58 4.91 -12.20
C SER A 88 2.87 5.67 -11.93
N SER A 89 3.93 4.96 -11.52
CA SER A 89 5.23 5.60 -11.44
C SER A 89 5.49 6.19 -12.82
N ALA A 90 5.47 7.53 -12.93
CA ALA A 90 6.06 8.17 -14.09
C ALA A 90 7.47 7.60 -14.15
N GLY A 91 7.89 7.15 -15.33
CA GLY A 91 9.15 6.47 -15.57
C GLY A 91 10.35 7.38 -15.32
N ASN A 92 10.51 7.88 -14.09
CA ASN A 92 11.66 8.59 -13.58
C ASN A 92 12.79 7.58 -13.30
N GLY A 93 12.91 6.56 -14.16
CA GLY A 93 14.11 5.79 -14.28
C GLY A 93 15.16 6.65 -14.96
N PHE A 94 16.42 6.43 -14.64
CA PHE A 94 17.51 7.00 -15.42
C PHE A 94 17.32 6.63 -16.89
N THR A 95 17.55 7.59 -17.79
CA THR A 95 17.56 7.32 -19.23
C THR A 95 18.54 6.19 -19.51
N ARG A 96 18.06 5.13 -20.17
CA ARG A 96 18.89 3.98 -20.52
C ARG A 96 20.04 4.44 -21.43
N LYS A 97 21.29 4.38 -20.93
CA LYS A 97 22.48 4.78 -21.69
C LYS A 97 22.91 3.73 -22.73
N TYR A 98 22.77 2.44 -22.38
CA TYR A 98 23.17 1.32 -23.22
C TYR A 98 21.95 0.55 -23.71
N THR A 99 21.81 0.45 -25.02
CA THR A 99 20.75 -0.26 -25.74
C THR A 99 20.99 -1.78 -25.77
N ASP A 100 20.02 -2.54 -26.29
CA ASP A 100 20.20 -3.98 -26.50
C ASP A 100 21.32 -4.27 -27.51
N ALA A 101 21.58 -3.34 -28.43
CA ALA A 101 22.69 -3.46 -29.37
C ALA A 101 24.04 -3.39 -28.64
N ASP A 102 24.18 -2.49 -27.68
CA ASP A 102 25.39 -2.35 -26.87
C ASP A 102 25.66 -3.61 -26.02
N GLN A 103 24.60 -4.22 -25.48
CA GLN A 103 24.70 -5.50 -24.75
C GLN A 103 25.17 -6.65 -25.65
N ARG A 104 24.66 -6.75 -26.88
CA ARG A 104 25.12 -7.78 -27.85
C ARG A 104 26.57 -7.56 -28.27
N LEU A 105 27.00 -6.31 -28.37
CA LEU A 105 28.37 -5.97 -28.72
C LEU A 105 29.34 -6.38 -27.61
N LEU A 106 28.97 -6.18 -26.34
CA LEU A 106 29.72 -6.69 -25.19
C LEU A 106 29.81 -8.21 -25.21
N ALA A 107 28.69 -8.92 -25.40
CA ALA A 107 28.69 -10.38 -25.45
C ALA A 107 29.59 -10.94 -26.58
N LYS A 108 29.58 -10.30 -27.76
CA LYS A 108 30.47 -10.67 -28.87
C LYS A 108 31.94 -10.41 -28.55
N LEU A 109 32.23 -9.35 -27.80
CA LEU A 109 33.58 -9.05 -27.35
C LEU A 109 34.06 -10.12 -26.36
N ASP A 110 33.21 -10.54 -25.43
CA ASP A 110 33.51 -11.64 -24.51
C ASP A 110 33.79 -12.96 -25.24
N GLU A 111 33.03 -13.29 -26.30
CA GLU A 111 33.29 -14.48 -27.14
C GLU A 111 34.67 -14.41 -27.80
N LEU A 112 35.06 -13.24 -28.31
CA LEU A 112 36.31 -13.06 -29.04
C LEU A 112 37.53 -13.11 -28.12
N HIS A 113 37.37 -12.68 -26.86
CA HIS A 113 38.42 -12.70 -25.85
C HIS A 113 38.41 -13.94 -24.97
N GLY A 114 37.45 -14.86 -25.17
CA GLY A 114 37.34 -16.10 -24.39
C GLY A 114 37.03 -15.85 -22.92
N THR A 115 36.35 -14.75 -22.61
CA THR A 115 35.98 -14.33 -21.23
C THR A 115 34.54 -14.69 -20.86
N LEU A 116 33.94 -15.59 -21.64
CA LEU A 116 32.56 -16.07 -21.51
C LEU A 116 32.45 -17.33 -20.64
#